data_AF-A0A7S2N8S9-F1
#
_entry.id   AF-A0A7S2N8S9-F1
#
_cell.length_a   1.000
_cell.length_b   1.000
_cell.length_c   1.000
_cell.angle_alpha   90.00
_cell.angle_beta   90.00
_cell.angle_gamma   90.00
#
_symmetry.space_group_name_H-M   'P 1'
#
loop_
_entity.id
_entity.type
_entity.pdbx_description
1 polymer ?
#
loop_
_entity_poly.entity_id
_entity_poly.type
_entity_poly.pdbx_seq_one_letter_code
_entity_poly.pdbx_strand_id
1 'polypeptide(L)'
;LRFALVRVRESAEAIAFLQGEEFEAKRCKEFFHLTLKTWYKKLTVLVGAMGFKRGYTLITYVLPGLMVGPAYLRGEIDFGAIMQVQFLFASLLEAMMTLVSHLDL
;
A
#
# COMPACT_ATOMS: atom_id res chain seq x y z
N LEU A 1 5.41 -13.11 16.09
CA LEU A 1 5.41 -14.35 15.26
C LEU A 1 5.81 -15.61 16.06
N ARG A 2 6.93 -15.58 16.81
CA ARG A 2 7.42 -16.75 17.57
C ARG A 2 6.42 -17.32 18.59
N PHE A 3 5.70 -16.46 19.31
CA PHE A 3 4.64 -16.87 20.24
C PHE A 3 3.43 -17.53 19.57
N ALA A 4 3.11 -17.18 18.33
CA ALA A 4 1.99 -17.78 17.60
C ALA A 4 2.31 -19.23 17.20
N LEU A 5 3.57 -19.52 16.85
CA LEU A 5 4.02 -20.86 16.46
C LEU A 5 4.15 -21.82 17.65
N VAL A 6 4.55 -21.31 18.82
CA VAL A 6 4.64 -22.12 20.06
C VAL A 6 3.26 -22.57 20.53
N ARG A 7 2.27 -21.66 20.48
CA ARG A 7 0.89 -21.94 20.89
C ARG A 7 0.17 -22.93 19.96
N VAL A 8 0.50 -22.93 18.67
CA VAL A 8 0.00 -23.92 17.69
C VAL A 8 0.56 -25.31 18.00
N ARG A 9 1.82 -25.41 18.46
CA ARG A 9 2.45 -26.70 18.81
C ARG A 9 1.87 -27.31 20.09
N GLU A 10 1.63 -26.50 21.13
CA GLU A 10 0.96 -26.96 22.36
C GLU A 10 -0.50 -27.38 22.11
N SER A 11 -1.17 -26.77 21.13
CA SER A 11 -2.54 -27.16 20.76
C SER A 11 -2.57 -28.49 19.98
N ALA A 12 -1.52 -28.84 19.24
CA ALA A 12 -1.46 -30.08 18.47
C ALA A 12 -1.38 -31.36 19.33
N GLU A 13 -0.77 -31.28 20.51
CA GLU A 13 -0.64 -32.41 21.46
C GLU A 13 -1.98 -32.76 22.14
N ALA A 14 -2.80 -31.74 22.46
CA ALA A 14 -4.13 -31.94 23.03
C ALA A 14 -5.14 -32.54 22.03
N ILE A 15 -4.94 -32.34 20.73
CA ILE A 15 -5.82 -32.82 19.65
C ILE A 15 -5.57 -34.30 19.35
N ALA A 16 -4.32 -34.76 19.44
CA ALA A 16 -3.96 -36.16 19.24
C ALA A 16 -4.53 -37.10 20.32
N PHE A 17 -4.81 -36.56 21.52
CA PHE A 17 -5.31 -37.34 22.66
C PHE A 17 -6.84 -37.51 22.70
N LEU A 18 -7.61 -36.67 21.98
CA LEU A 18 -9.07 -36.60 22.11
C LEU A 18 -9.89 -37.23 20.96
N GLN A 19 -9.24 -37.88 19.98
CA GLN A 19 -9.93 -38.54 18.83
C GLN A 19 -10.98 -37.66 18.10
N GLY A 20 -10.78 -36.34 18.10
CA GLY A 20 -11.69 -35.34 17.50
C GLY A 20 -11.20 -34.80 16.15
N GLU A 21 -10.58 -35.64 15.34
CA GLU A 21 -9.81 -35.24 14.14
C GLU A 21 -10.64 -34.43 13.13
N GLU A 22 -11.89 -34.84 12.86
CA GLU A 22 -12.79 -34.09 11.96
C GLU A 22 -13.24 -32.74 12.54
N PHE A 23 -13.46 -32.67 13.86
CA PHE A 23 -13.92 -31.46 14.51
C PHE A 23 -12.81 -30.40 14.55
N GLU A 24 -11.57 -30.81 14.82
CA GLU A 24 -10.40 -29.94 14.80
C GLU A 24 -9.98 -29.56 13.37
N ALA A 25 -10.08 -30.47 12.39
CA ALA A 25 -9.86 -30.12 10.99
C ALA A 25 -10.84 -29.02 10.51
N LYS A 26 -12.11 -29.12 10.90
CA LYS A 26 -13.13 -28.11 10.57
C LYS A 26 -12.84 -26.77 11.23
N ARG A 27 -12.45 -26.79 12.52
CA ARG A 27 -12.10 -25.58 13.28
C ARG A 27 -10.83 -24.90 12.76
N CYS A 28 -9.81 -25.68 12.39
CA CYS A 28 -8.58 -25.17 11.79
C CYS A 28 -8.85 -24.54 10.41
N LYS A 29 -9.72 -25.17 9.61
CA LYS A 29 -10.15 -24.63 8.30
C LYS A 29 -10.93 -23.31 8.45
N GLU A 30 -11.81 -23.19 9.44
CA GLU A 30 -12.53 -21.95 9.74
C GLU A 30 -11.58 -20.83 10.20
N PHE A 31 -10.66 -21.12 11.11
CA PHE A 31 -9.64 -20.16 11.55
C PHE A 31 -8.74 -19.70 10.41
N PHE A 32 -8.33 -20.62 9.54
CA PHE A 32 -7.53 -20.31 8.35
C PHE A 32 -8.31 -19.42 7.38
N HIS A 33 -9.59 -19.72 7.13
CA HIS A 33 -10.45 -18.88 6.30
C HIS A 33 -10.66 -17.47 6.87
N LEU A 34 -10.88 -17.33 8.18
CA LEU A 34 -11.03 -16.03 8.83
C LEU A 34 -9.75 -15.19 8.74
N THR A 35 -8.61 -15.84 8.93
CA THR A 35 -7.29 -15.21 8.82
C THR A 35 -7.04 -14.76 7.38
N LEU A 36 -7.22 -15.67 6.40
CA LEU A 36 -7.09 -15.35 4.98
C LEU A 36 -8.00 -14.21 4.56
N LYS A 37 -9.27 -14.21 4.97
CA LYS A 37 -10.22 -13.14 4.65
C LYS A 37 -9.73 -11.78 5.14
N THR A 38 -9.16 -11.73 6.34
CA THR A 38 -8.59 -10.50 6.91
C THR A 38 -7.35 -10.05 6.15
N TRP A 39 -6.48 -10.98 5.77
CA TRP A 39 -5.29 -10.72 4.95
C TRP A 39 -5.65 -10.22 3.56
N TYR A 40 -6.61 -10.85 2.88
CA TYR A 40 -7.09 -10.42 1.57
C TYR A 40 -7.66 -9.01 1.62
N LYS A 41 -8.47 -8.68 2.64
CA LYS A 41 -8.97 -7.30 2.82
C LYS A 41 -7.84 -6.27 2.91
N LYS A 42 -6.81 -6.55 3.72
CA LYS A 42 -5.63 -5.68 3.82
C LYS A 42 -4.86 -5.58 2.50
N LEU A 43 -4.69 -6.71 1.82
CA LEU A 43 -3.96 -6.77 0.56
C LEU A 43 -4.65 -5.96 -0.53
N THR A 44 -5.99 -6.03 -0.64
CA THR A 44 -6.74 -5.25 -1.63
C THR A 44 -6.57 -3.75 -1.43
N VAL A 45 -6.62 -3.28 -0.18
CA VAL A 45 -6.38 -1.85 0.14
C VAL A 45 -4.94 -1.45 -0.19
N LEU A 46 -3.95 -2.27 0.18
CA LEU A 46 -2.55 -2.00 -0.11
C LEU A 46 -2.26 -1.95 -1.61
N VAL A 47 -2.81 -2.90 -2.38
CA VAL A 47 -2.65 -2.93 -3.84
C VAL A 47 -3.34 -1.73 -4.48
N GLY A 48 -4.54 -1.37 -4.03
CA GLY A 48 -5.23 -0.16 -4.49
C GLY A 48 -4.44 1.12 -4.20
N ALA A 49 -3.94 1.28 -2.97
CA ALA A 49 -3.14 2.43 -2.57
C ALA A 49 -1.81 2.52 -3.34
N MET A 50 -1.12 1.39 -3.56
CA MET A 50 0.09 1.35 -4.40
C MET A 50 -0.21 1.70 -5.86
N GLY A 51 -1.32 1.21 -6.41
CA GLY A 51 -1.77 1.54 -7.76
C GLY A 51 -2.04 3.04 -7.92
N PHE A 52 -2.79 3.62 -6.99
CA PHE A 52 -3.04 5.06 -6.94
C PHE A 52 -1.74 5.84 -6.80
N LYS A 53 -0.83 5.39 -5.91
CA LYS A 53 0.47 6.05 -5.70
C LYS A 53 1.31 6.15 -6.96
N ARG A 54 1.38 5.06 -7.72
CA ARG A 54 2.11 5.01 -8.99
C ARG A 54 1.42 5.86 -10.06
N GLY A 55 0.09 5.81 -10.12
CA GLY A 55 -0.71 6.57 -11.09
C GLY A 55 -0.55 8.07 -10.95
N TYR A 56 -0.71 8.61 -9.73
CA TYR A 56 -0.56 10.06 -9.52
C TYR A 56 0.88 10.53 -9.78
N THR A 57 1.89 9.71 -9.44
CA THR A 57 3.30 10.06 -9.66
C THR A 57 3.60 10.30 -11.14
N LEU A 58 3.05 9.47 -12.03
CA LEU A 58 3.18 9.66 -13.48
C LEU A 58 2.57 10.99 -13.95
N ILE A 59 1.38 11.32 -13.44
CA ILE A 59 0.69 12.58 -13.78
C ILE A 59 1.50 13.79 -13.30
N THR A 60 2.07 13.71 -12.09
CA THR A 60 2.92 14.76 -11.50
C THR A 60 4.13 15.12 -12.36
N TYR A 61 4.73 14.17 -13.09
CA TYR A 61 5.87 14.48 -13.95
C TYR A 61 5.48 15.12 -15.28
N VAL A 62 4.35 14.71 -15.87
CA VAL A 62 3.95 15.17 -17.22
C VAL A 62 3.21 16.50 -17.17
N LEU A 63 2.41 16.73 -16.13
CA LEU A 63 1.51 17.87 -16.02
C LEU A 63 2.22 19.24 -15.99
N PRO A 64 3.31 19.45 -15.23
CA PRO A 64 4.03 20.72 -15.22
C PRO A 64 4.66 21.04 -16.59
N GLY A 65 5.23 20.04 -17.25
CA GLY A 65 5.81 20.18 -18.58
C GLY A 65 4.76 20.57 -19.63
N LEU A 66 3.56 20.00 -19.55
CA LEU A 66 2.45 20.34 -20.46
C LEU A 66 1.96 21.78 -20.26
N MET A 67 1.94 22.26 -19.01
CA MET A 67 1.44 23.59 -18.67
C MET A 67 2.44 24.70 -19.02
N VAL A 68 3.73 24.44 -18.78
CA VAL A 68 4.82 25.43 -18.94
C VAL A 68 5.50 25.33 -20.30
N GLY A 69 5.41 24.18 -20.98
CA GLY A 69 6.01 23.93 -22.29
C GLY A 69 5.66 24.97 -23.36
N PRO A 70 4.39 25.40 -23.52
CA PRO A 70 4.04 26.44 -24.50
C PRO A 70 4.74 27.79 -24.26
N ALA A 71 4.94 28.19 -22.99
CA ALA A 71 5.66 29.42 -22.66
C ALA A 71 7.15 29.32 -22.99
N TYR A 72 7.76 28.14 -22.81
CA TYR A 72 9.13 27.87 -23.25
C TYR A 72 9.27 27.95 -24.76
N LEU A 73 8.32 27.36 -25.51
CA LEU A 73 8.32 27.41 -26.98
C LEU A 73 8.13 28.84 -27.54
N ARG A 74 7.50 29.73 -26.77
CA ARG A 74 7.38 31.16 -27.08
C ARG A 74 8.61 31.99 -26.65
N GLY A 75 9.57 31.38 -25.94
CA GLY A 75 10.76 32.06 -25.43
C GLY A 75 10.49 32.99 -24.24
N GLU A 76 9.34 32.86 -23.57
CA GLU A 76 8.98 33.67 -22.40
C GLU A 76 9.72 33.24 -21.13
N ILE A 77 10.23 32.01 -21.12
CA ILE A 77 10.89 31.37 -19.99
C ILE A 77 12.01 30.45 -20.46
N ASP A 78 13.03 30.32 -19.62
CA ASP A 78 14.16 29.42 -19.88
C ASP A 78 13.87 27.98 -19.48
N PHE A 79 14.67 27.04 -20.01
CA PHE A 79 14.64 25.64 -19.59
C PHE A 79 14.84 25.46 -18.07
N GLY A 80 15.63 26.34 -17.45
CA GLY A 80 15.82 26.34 -16.00
C GLY A 80 14.52 26.58 -15.21
N ALA A 81 13.63 27.44 -15.72
CA ALA A 81 12.33 27.68 -15.11
C ALA A 81 11.43 26.43 -15.19
N ILE A 82 11.47 25.67 -16.29
CA ILE A 82 10.73 24.39 -16.42
C ILE A 82 11.20 23.41 -15.34
N MET A 83 12.51 23.28 -15.15
CA MET A 83 13.07 22.40 -14.12
C MET A 83 12.62 22.83 -12.71
N GLN A 84 12.64 24.12 -12.40
CA GLN A 84 12.18 24.64 -11.10
C GLN A 84 10.70 24.31 -10.84
N VAL A 85 9.83 24.52 -11.84
CA VAL A 85 8.40 24.21 -11.69
C VAL A 85 8.18 22.71 -11.48
N GLN A 86 8.93 21.84 -12.16
CA GLN A 86 8.86 20.40 -11.92
C GLN A 86 9.24 20.03 -10.48
N PHE A 87 10.35 20.57 -9.96
CA PHE A 87 10.77 20.31 -8.59
C PHE A 87 9.75 20.80 -7.56
N LEU A 88 9.22 22.02 -7.72
CA LEU A 88 8.22 22.58 -6.82
C LEU A 88 6.93 21.75 -6.79
N PHE A 89 6.46 21.29 -7.95
CA PHE A 89 5.30 20.41 -8.03
C PHE A 89 5.54 19.08 -7.33
N ALA A 90 6.67 18.43 -7.58
CA ALA A 90 7.02 17.16 -6.94
C ALA A 90 7.09 17.31 -5.42
N SER A 91 7.76 18.34 -4.91
CA SER A 91 7.88 18.61 -3.48
C SER A 91 6.54 18.90 -2.82
N LEU A 92 5.66 19.67 -3.47
CA LEU A 92 4.32 19.97 -2.93
C LEU A 92 3.47 18.69 -2.81
N LEU A 93 3.46 17.85 -3.85
CA LEU A 93 2.72 16.59 -3.84
C LEU A 93 3.26 15.60 -2.81
N GLU A 94 4.58 15.51 -2.66
CA GLU A 94 5.21 14.68 -1.62
C GLU A 94 4.84 15.15 -0.20
N ALA A 95 4.85 16.46 0.03
CA ALA A 95 4.41 17.04 1.30
C ALA A 95 2.93 16.71 1.58
N MET A 96 2.05 16.85 0.59
CA MET A 96 0.62 16.49 0.74
C MET A 96 0.43 14.99 1.03
N MET A 97 1.16 14.12 0.34
CA MET A 97 1.10 12.67 0.58
C MET A 97 1.60 12.28 1.97
N THR A 98 2.68 12.92 2.42
CA THR A 98 3.20 12.73 3.77
C THR A 98 2.17 13.17 4.81
N LEU A 99 1.51 14.30 4.59
CA LEU A 99 0.48 14.83 5.48
C LEU A 99 -0.74 13.89 5.57
N VAL A 100 -1.23 13.38 4.44
CA VAL A 100 -2.31 12.37 4.43
C VAL A 100 -1.88 11.12 5.19
N SER A 101 -0.68 10.61 4.95
CA SER A 101 -0.20 9.41 5.64
C SER A 101 -0.06 9.57 7.16
N HIS A 102 0.10 10.81 7.66
CA HIS A 102 0.13 11.10 9.09
C HIS A 102 -1.26 11.34 9.69
N LEU A 103 -2.28 11.63 8.87
CA LEU A 103 -3.67 11.81 9.32
C LEU A 103 -4.41 10.48 9.52
N ASP A 104 -3.94 9.39 8.90
CA ASP A 104 -4.50 8.03 9.02
C ASP A 104 -4.09 7.29 10.32
N LEU A 105 -3.97 8.00 11.45
CA LEU A 105 -3.78 7.41 12.79
C LEU A 105 -5.06 6.79 13.35
#